data_AF-A0A397S811-F1
#
_entry.id   AF-A0A397S811-F1
#
_cell.length_a   1.000
_cell.length_b   1.000
_cell.length_c   1.000
_cell.angle_alpha   90.00
_cell.angle_beta   90.00
_cell.angle_gamma   90.00
#
_symmetry.space_group_name_H-M   'P 1'
#
loop_
_entity.id
_entity.type
_entity.pdbx_description
1 polymer ?
#
loop_
_entity_poly.entity_id
_entity_poly.type
_entity_poly.pdbx_seq_one_letter_code
_entity_poly.pdbx_strand_id
1 'polypeptide(L)'
;MSYFNKPTVILPADCISDILQFIEDKQTLYSCLFVNHFCFHLIIPKLWSNPFSFTLPTNKLSLIIQTFIKCLPQDRINYLLCENILTKTNDNYSSSSSSVEYHKFLIDFEYIRIIYSINCWSDENNSIQKQETQEILTNEIFGNLFFNQVNKMKNFFFHINYHTMYLINDENIKFVDVTTYNGSIDVLSQIQEFDIEYHFEQFDFNDFDNFDELNHLISLTKNLLTSLILNNKNIKCLCLDYKPFIPTSDSKEIMKLLSKVIEQQKNLKTLDISDFTDSFTYKRFHPSLITQAHCLTFLRLEFQITIDHFFLLILELKCLETIELPIVPYQDYLVDNDNNNHILTKEDKITFESISKNTIIKFNLKNIFFLPKDGYPHRSDDSYKVLQILLECSNKSVETLTVFSLSNNFIPTISLNCPNITHLSLIIDNNNLISCLRLISDLQNLYHLKLKASEKPPINTSLNDKYHIYFNENIIWDLVNQIPITLKILEFDLLISSNELKIFLLEKCRASLNEIAFHNKDLITHHHFKVLLEYFEQRKSLRKFSFNSNYLNDDYFLSNNNSINEYSGYDSLEELMRSIPDITDPIDFINPFYEY
;
A
#
# COMPACT_ATOMS: atom_id res chain seq x y z
N MET A 1 58.65 17.67 -7.63
CA MET A 1 57.18 17.62 -7.68
C MET A 1 56.74 16.20 -7.35
N SER A 2 56.34 15.95 -6.10
CA SER A 2 55.83 14.65 -5.64
C SER A 2 54.31 14.67 -5.71
N TYR A 3 53.73 13.79 -6.53
CA TYR A 3 52.29 13.53 -6.52
C TYR A 3 51.90 12.91 -5.18
N PHE A 4 51.03 13.58 -4.42
CA PHE A 4 50.35 12.97 -3.28
C PHE A 4 49.36 11.93 -3.80
N ASN A 5 49.66 10.65 -3.60
CA ASN A 5 48.66 9.60 -3.69
C ASN A 5 47.60 9.88 -2.63
N LYS A 6 46.39 10.29 -3.04
CA LYS A 6 45.23 10.27 -2.15
C LYS A 6 45.06 8.82 -1.65
N PRO A 7 44.91 8.59 -0.34
CA PRO A 7 44.59 7.26 0.14
C PRO A 7 43.24 6.86 -0.44
N THR A 8 43.24 5.81 -1.26
CA THR A 8 42.02 5.10 -1.66
C THR A 8 41.47 4.41 -0.42
N VAL A 9 40.37 4.92 0.12
CA VAL A 9 39.64 4.25 1.19
C VAL A 9 39.01 3.00 0.60
N ILE A 10 39.48 1.83 1.04
CA ILE A 10 38.89 0.53 0.70
C ILE A 10 37.92 0.18 1.84
N LEU A 11 36.62 0.18 1.55
CA LEU A 11 35.62 -0.26 2.51
C LEU A 11 35.71 -1.79 2.70
N PRO A 12 35.61 -2.30 3.93
CA PRO A 12 35.47 -3.74 4.19
C PRO A 12 34.24 -4.32 3.48
N ALA A 13 34.31 -5.60 3.14
CA ALA A 13 33.23 -6.32 2.46
C ALA A 13 31.89 -6.25 3.23
N ASP A 14 31.94 -6.38 4.56
CA ASP A 14 30.76 -6.31 5.43
C ASP A 14 30.11 -4.92 5.36
N CYS A 15 30.92 -3.85 5.37
CA CYS A 15 30.41 -2.49 5.22
C CYS A 15 29.77 -2.25 3.85
N ILE A 16 30.33 -2.83 2.78
CA ILE A 16 29.74 -2.75 1.43
C ILE A 16 28.41 -3.50 1.40
N SER A 17 28.33 -4.68 2.03
CA SER A 17 27.09 -5.44 2.16
C SER A 17 26.02 -4.65 2.88
N ASP A 18 26.36 -4.05 4.02
CA ASP A 18 25.44 -3.22 4.81
C ASP A 18 24.95 -2.02 3.99
N ILE A 19 25.85 -1.29 3.31
CA ILE A 19 25.49 -0.16 2.45
C ILE A 19 24.50 -0.60 1.36
N LEU A 20 24.81 -1.67 0.63
CA LEU A 20 23.96 -2.18 -0.46
C LEU A 20 22.60 -2.68 0.06
N GLN A 21 22.52 -3.14 1.31
CA GLN A 21 21.26 -3.55 1.93
C GLN A 21 20.30 -2.36 2.10
N PHE A 22 20.80 -1.16 2.38
CA PHE A 22 20.00 0.06 2.55
C PHE A 22 19.66 0.80 1.23
N ILE A 23 20.23 0.42 0.09
CA ILE A 23 19.89 1.04 -1.21
C ILE A 23 18.62 0.39 -1.77
N GLU A 24 17.52 1.12 -1.84
CA GLU A 24 16.26 0.62 -2.42
C GLU A 24 16.12 0.94 -3.91
N ASP A 25 16.81 1.97 -4.40
CA ASP A 25 16.77 2.35 -5.81
C ASP A 25 17.34 1.25 -6.71
N LYS A 26 16.46 0.63 -7.51
CA LYS A 26 16.81 -0.44 -8.45
C LYS A 26 17.81 0.03 -9.51
N GLN A 27 17.80 1.31 -9.90
CA GLN A 27 18.72 1.84 -10.91
C GLN A 27 20.15 1.96 -10.39
N THR A 28 20.30 2.46 -9.16
CA THR A 28 21.58 2.49 -8.43
C THR A 28 22.09 1.07 -8.21
N LEU A 29 21.24 0.16 -7.73
CA LEU A 29 21.59 -1.25 -7.56
C LEU A 29 22.09 -1.86 -8.88
N TYR A 30 21.37 -1.66 -9.99
CA TYR A 30 21.78 -2.14 -11.30
C TYR A 30 23.17 -1.61 -11.71
N SER A 31 23.43 -0.33 -11.49
CA SER A 31 24.74 0.27 -11.80
C SER A 31 25.87 -0.35 -10.96
N CYS A 32 25.57 -0.71 -9.71
CA CYS A 32 26.53 -1.35 -8.82
C CYS A 32 26.90 -2.79 -9.23
N LEU A 33 26.13 -3.45 -10.10
CA LEU A 33 26.48 -4.79 -10.64
C LEU A 33 27.83 -4.78 -11.37
N PHE A 34 28.18 -3.66 -12.00
CA PHE A 34 29.36 -3.55 -12.86
C PHE A 34 30.62 -3.11 -12.09
N VAL A 35 30.52 -2.91 -10.77
CA VAL A 35 31.65 -2.46 -9.95
C VAL A 35 32.69 -3.57 -9.83
N ASN A 36 32.28 -4.76 -9.39
CA ASN A 36 33.13 -5.97 -9.32
C ASN A 36 32.26 -7.22 -9.06
N HIS A 37 32.89 -8.40 -9.11
CA HIS A 37 32.25 -9.69 -8.89
C HIS A 37 31.59 -9.83 -7.50
N PHE A 38 32.14 -9.20 -6.46
CA PHE A 38 31.57 -9.24 -5.12
C PHE A 38 30.23 -8.49 -5.07
N CYS A 39 30.18 -7.26 -5.60
CA CYS A 39 28.94 -6.49 -5.73
C CYS A 39 27.90 -7.22 -6.57
N PHE A 40 28.32 -7.83 -7.69
CA PHE A 40 27.44 -8.63 -8.53
C PHE A 40 26.67 -9.70 -7.74
N HIS A 41 27.37 -10.50 -6.91
CA HIS A 41 26.75 -11.57 -6.13
C HIS A 41 25.84 -11.08 -5.00
N LEU A 42 26.07 -9.88 -4.46
CA LEU A 42 25.19 -9.29 -3.44
C LEU A 42 23.93 -8.69 -4.06
N ILE A 43 24.05 -8.07 -5.23
CA ILE A 43 22.98 -7.26 -5.82
C ILE A 43 22.01 -8.12 -6.64
N ILE A 44 22.50 -9.12 -7.37
CA ILE A 44 21.63 -9.98 -8.19
C ILE A 44 20.47 -10.57 -7.37
N PRO A 45 20.68 -11.17 -6.18
CA PRO A 45 19.59 -11.67 -5.36
C PRO A 45 18.57 -10.60 -4.97
N LYS A 46 19.02 -9.35 -4.75
CA LYS A 46 18.17 -8.22 -4.37
C LYS A 46 17.36 -7.69 -5.55
N LEU A 47 17.94 -7.63 -6.75
CA LEU A 47 17.20 -7.21 -7.96
C LEU A 47 16.17 -8.25 -8.39
N TRP A 48 16.49 -9.53 -8.20
CA TRP A 48 15.66 -10.66 -8.63
C TRP A 48 14.75 -11.21 -7.54
N SER A 49 14.66 -10.54 -6.38
CA SER A 49 13.67 -10.88 -5.34
C SER A 49 12.25 -10.58 -5.77
N ASN A 50 12.06 -9.48 -6.51
CA ASN A 50 10.79 -9.05 -7.11
C ASN A 50 11.05 -8.45 -8.51
N PRO A 51 11.27 -9.31 -9.52
CA PRO A 51 11.54 -8.86 -10.88
C PRO A 51 10.28 -8.35 -11.60
N PHE A 52 9.07 -8.66 -11.10
CA PHE A 52 7.80 -8.34 -11.76
C PHE A 52 7.08 -7.10 -11.20
N SER A 53 7.80 -6.25 -10.45
CA SER A 53 7.22 -5.05 -9.83
C SER A 53 6.47 -4.16 -10.81
N PHE A 54 5.37 -3.54 -10.34
CA PHE A 54 4.33 -2.90 -11.16
C PHE A 54 4.77 -1.75 -12.09
N THR A 55 6.00 -1.25 -11.94
CA THR A 55 6.53 -0.07 -12.65
C THR A 55 7.28 -0.40 -13.95
N LEU A 56 7.35 -1.67 -14.36
CA LEU A 56 8.10 -2.07 -15.54
C LEU A 56 7.30 -1.96 -16.85
N PRO A 57 7.86 -1.32 -17.90
CA PRO A 57 7.32 -1.38 -19.26
C PRO A 57 7.22 -2.81 -19.80
N THR A 58 6.25 -3.07 -20.67
CA THR A 58 5.92 -4.41 -21.22
C THR A 58 7.11 -5.11 -21.88
N ASN A 59 7.92 -4.40 -22.66
CA ASN A 59 9.12 -4.95 -23.29
C ASN A 59 10.16 -5.47 -22.28
N LYS A 60 10.22 -4.90 -21.07
CA LYS A 60 11.09 -5.40 -20.00
C LYS A 60 10.54 -6.68 -19.36
N LEU A 61 9.22 -6.83 -19.29
CA LEU A 61 8.56 -8.05 -18.78
C LEU A 61 8.87 -9.26 -19.67
N SER A 62 8.81 -9.08 -20.99
CA SER A 62 9.18 -10.13 -21.96
C SER A 62 10.64 -10.58 -21.79
N LEU A 63 11.58 -9.65 -21.56
CA LEU A 63 12.99 -9.99 -21.31
C LEU A 63 13.20 -10.77 -20.00
N ILE A 64 12.39 -10.51 -18.97
CA ILE A 64 12.41 -11.28 -17.73
C ILE A 64 11.98 -12.73 -18.00
N ILE A 65 10.89 -12.91 -18.75
CA ILE A 65 10.43 -14.26 -19.15
C ILE A 65 11.48 -14.98 -19.98
N GLN A 66 12.09 -14.30 -20.95
CA GLN A 66 13.21 -14.86 -21.71
C GLN A 66 14.37 -15.30 -20.81
N THR A 67 14.66 -14.57 -19.73
CA THR A 67 15.69 -14.94 -18.75
C THR A 67 15.30 -16.17 -17.95
N PHE A 68 14.04 -16.31 -17.55
CA PHE A 68 13.55 -17.53 -16.89
C PHE A 68 13.53 -18.73 -17.83
N ILE A 69 13.17 -18.57 -19.10
CA ILE A 69 13.28 -19.65 -20.10
C ILE A 69 14.71 -20.18 -20.19
N LYS A 70 15.72 -19.30 -20.13
CA LYS A 70 17.15 -19.72 -20.10
C LYS A 70 17.57 -20.44 -18.82
N CYS A 71 16.77 -20.35 -17.76
CA CYS A 71 16.98 -21.08 -16.51
C CYS A 71 16.34 -22.48 -16.55
N LEU A 72 15.52 -22.79 -17.55
CA LEU A 72 14.91 -24.12 -17.66
C LEU A 72 15.98 -25.19 -17.90
N PRO A 73 15.76 -26.41 -17.38
CA PRO A 73 16.58 -27.56 -17.76
C PRO A 73 16.61 -27.74 -19.28
N GLN A 74 17.75 -28.18 -19.81
CA GLN A 74 17.98 -28.25 -21.26
C GLN A 74 16.96 -29.16 -21.98
N ASP A 75 16.50 -30.23 -21.33
CA ASP A 75 15.45 -31.11 -21.84
C ASP A 75 14.10 -30.39 -21.98
N ARG A 76 13.77 -29.48 -21.05
CA ARG A 76 12.56 -28.65 -21.13
C ARG A 76 12.68 -27.57 -22.20
N ILE A 77 13.85 -26.96 -22.37
CA ILE A 77 14.12 -26.05 -23.51
C ILE A 77 13.96 -26.79 -24.84
N ASN A 78 14.49 -28.01 -24.95
CA ASN A 78 14.35 -28.84 -26.14
C ASN A 78 12.89 -29.20 -26.41
N TYR A 79 12.10 -29.49 -25.36
CA TYR A 79 10.66 -29.71 -25.48
C TYR A 79 9.95 -28.47 -26.07
N LEU A 80 10.21 -27.27 -25.54
CA LEU A 80 9.64 -26.02 -26.05
C LEU A 80 10.05 -25.72 -27.51
N LEU A 81 11.25 -26.12 -27.93
CA LEU A 81 11.69 -26.04 -29.33
C LEU A 81 10.94 -27.03 -30.23
N CYS A 82 10.62 -28.24 -29.73
CA CYS A 82 9.85 -29.25 -30.47
C CYS A 82 8.39 -28.83 -30.66
N GLU A 83 7.80 -28.20 -29.64
CA GLU A 83 6.44 -27.64 -29.71
C GLU A 83 6.35 -26.36 -30.55
N ASN A 84 7.46 -25.92 -31.17
CA ASN A 84 7.56 -24.66 -31.94
C ASN A 84 7.19 -23.39 -31.15
N ILE A 85 7.26 -23.46 -29.82
CA ILE A 85 7.07 -22.31 -28.92
C ILE A 85 8.31 -21.42 -28.96
N LEU A 86 9.50 -22.03 -28.95
CA LEU A 86 10.77 -21.34 -29.15
C LEU A 86 11.22 -21.46 -30.61
N THR A 87 11.72 -20.36 -31.19
CA THR A 87 12.30 -20.37 -32.53
C THR A 87 13.81 -20.56 -32.46
N LYS A 88 14.36 -21.44 -33.33
CA LYS A 88 15.81 -21.67 -33.45
C LYS A 88 16.59 -20.44 -33.94
N THR A 89 15.89 -19.45 -34.51
CA THR A 89 16.47 -18.17 -34.95
C THR A 89 16.83 -17.24 -33.80
N ASN A 90 16.32 -17.51 -32.60
CA ASN A 90 16.81 -16.88 -31.39
C ASN A 90 18.11 -17.59 -30.96
N ASP A 91 19.25 -17.16 -31.49
CA ASP A 91 20.63 -17.59 -31.13
C ASP A 91 20.97 -17.50 -29.61
N ASN A 92 19.99 -17.09 -28.80
CA ASN A 92 20.07 -16.86 -27.37
C ASN A 92 19.88 -18.11 -26.49
N TYR A 93 19.41 -19.24 -27.03
CA TYR A 93 19.09 -20.45 -26.23
C TYR A 93 20.03 -21.63 -26.49
N SER A 94 20.83 -21.56 -27.57
CA SER A 94 21.74 -22.61 -28.03
C SER A 94 23.15 -22.50 -27.45
N SER A 95 23.51 -21.36 -26.84
CA SER A 95 24.82 -21.16 -26.19
C SER A 95 24.67 -20.47 -24.83
N SER A 96 25.09 -21.18 -23.79
CA SER A 96 25.12 -20.81 -22.36
C SER A 96 23.76 -20.81 -21.66
N SER A 97 23.51 -21.89 -20.91
CA SER A 97 22.77 -21.77 -19.65
C SER A 97 23.37 -20.59 -18.89
N SER A 98 22.56 -19.64 -18.46
CA SER A 98 23.05 -18.62 -17.52
C SER A 98 23.71 -19.35 -16.36
N SER A 99 24.98 -19.03 -16.05
CA SER A 99 25.64 -19.56 -14.84
C SER A 99 24.88 -19.16 -13.57
N VAL A 100 24.05 -18.12 -13.68
CA VAL A 100 23.20 -17.59 -12.61
C VAL A 100 21.80 -18.17 -12.74
N GLU A 101 21.37 -18.87 -11.70
CA GLU A 101 20.04 -19.46 -11.56
C GLU A 101 19.05 -18.44 -11.00
N TYR A 102 18.65 -17.46 -11.81
CA TYR A 102 17.86 -16.30 -11.39
C TYR A 102 16.58 -16.64 -10.63
N HIS A 103 15.88 -17.70 -11.03
CA HIS A 103 14.66 -18.20 -10.39
C HIS A 103 14.82 -18.56 -8.91
N LYS A 104 16.03 -18.90 -8.44
CA LYS A 104 16.29 -19.20 -7.03
C LYS A 104 16.28 -17.97 -6.12
N PHE A 105 16.34 -16.77 -6.70
CA PHE A 105 16.31 -15.52 -5.95
C PHE A 105 14.90 -14.95 -5.77
N LEU A 106 13.89 -15.51 -6.45
CA LEU A 106 12.51 -15.05 -6.35
C LEU A 106 12.01 -15.17 -4.90
N ILE A 107 11.56 -14.05 -4.33
CA ILE A 107 10.97 -13.95 -2.99
C ILE A 107 9.48 -13.61 -3.12
N ASP A 108 9.14 -12.68 -4.01
CA ASP A 108 7.79 -12.20 -4.27
C ASP A 108 7.22 -12.86 -5.51
N PHE A 109 6.15 -13.63 -5.32
CA PHE A 109 5.44 -14.31 -6.40
C PHE A 109 4.14 -13.58 -6.73
N GLU A 110 4.21 -12.76 -7.78
CA GLU A 110 3.13 -11.90 -8.27
C GLU A 110 2.32 -12.63 -9.37
N TYR A 111 1.39 -13.50 -8.96
CA TYR A 111 0.75 -14.49 -9.86
C TYR A 111 0.24 -13.88 -11.18
N ILE A 112 -0.57 -12.83 -11.09
CA ILE A 112 -1.20 -12.19 -12.25
C ILE A 112 -0.16 -11.50 -13.14
N ARG A 113 0.81 -10.80 -12.54
CA ARG A 113 1.89 -10.12 -13.28
C ARG A 113 2.77 -11.10 -14.04
N ILE A 114 3.06 -12.28 -13.47
CA ILE A 114 3.89 -13.27 -14.14
C ILE A 114 3.14 -13.84 -15.35
N ILE A 115 1.86 -14.21 -15.19
CA ILE A 115 1.04 -14.71 -16.31
C ILE A 115 0.94 -13.66 -17.42
N TYR A 116 0.69 -12.39 -17.06
CA TYR A 116 0.69 -11.28 -18.00
C TYR A 116 2.03 -11.13 -18.74
N SER A 117 3.15 -11.26 -18.02
CA SER A 117 4.49 -11.19 -18.60
C SER A 117 4.76 -12.32 -19.60
N ILE A 118 4.26 -13.52 -19.32
CA ILE A 118 4.32 -14.67 -20.24
C ILE A 118 3.52 -14.38 -21.51
N ASN A 119 2.40 -13.69 -21.38
CA ASN A 119 1.56 -13.31 -22.52
C ASN A 119 2.26 -12.25 -23.39
N CYS A 120 2.80 -11.20 -22.78
CA CYS A 120 3.63 -10.19 -23.46
C CYS A 120 4.78 -10.84 -24.24
N TRP A 121 5.47 -11.82 -23.64
CA TRP A 121 6.52 -12.56 -24.33
C TRP A 121 5.98 -13.35 -25.54
N SER A 122 4.83 -14.00 -25.38
CA SER A 122 4.19 -14.79 -26.46
C SER A 122 3.77 -13.91 -27.64
N ASP A 123 3.26 -12.71 -27.35
CA ASP A 123 2.87 -11.72 -28.36
C ASP A 123 4.07 -11.18 -29.16
N GLU A 124 5.16 -10.79 -28.49
CA GLU A 124 6.36 -10.31 -29.15
C GLU A 124 7.02 -11.37 -30.04
N ASN A 125 6.86 -12.66 -29.69
CA ASN A 125 7.41 -13.78 -30.45
C ASN A 125 6.44 -14.34 -31.52
N ASN A 126 5.30 -13.68 -31.77
CA ASN A 126 4.34 -13.97 -32.85
C ASN A 126 3.95 -15.45 -32.98
N SER A 127 3.68 -16.15 -31.87
CA SER A 127 3.22 -17.53 -31.92
C SER A 127 1.84 -17.63 -32.56
N ILE A 128 1.71 -18.38 -33.66
CA ILE A 128 0.45 -18.58 -34.41
C ILE A 128 -0.64 -19.25 -33.54
N GLN A 129 -0.24 -19.93 -32.45
CA GLN A 129 -1.09 -20.58 -31.45
C GLN A 129 -0.91 -19.94 -30.07
N LYS A 130 -1.25 -18.65 -29.93
CA LYS A 130 -0.98 -17.85 -28.72
C LYS A 130 -1.46 -18.51 -27.42
N GLN A 131 -2.68 -19.05 -27.40
CA GLN A 131 -3.29 -19.57 -26.18
C GLN A 131 -2.67 -20.90 -25.70
N GLU A 132 -2.38 -21.81 -26.62
CA GLU A 132 -1.73 -23.09 -26.31
C GLU A 132 -0.26 -22.87 -25.90
N THR A 133 0.40 -21.91 -26.55
CA THR A 133 1.76 -21.45 -26.20
C THR A 133 1.82 -20.89 -24.78
N GLN A 134 0.88 -20.02 -24.41
CA GLN A 134 0.79 -19.43 -23.09
C GLN A 134 0.62 -20.50 -22.01
N GLU A 135 -0.29 -21.45 -22.20
CA GLU A 135 -0.57 -22.51 -21.23
C GLU A 135 0.65 -23.43 -21.02
N ILE A 136 1.28 -23.86 -22.12
CA ILE A 136 2.48 -24.70 -22.05
C ILE A 136 3.62 -23.94 -21.36
N LEU A 137 3.88 -22.70 -21.75
CA LEU A 137 4.97 -21.91 -21.18
C LEU A 137 4.74 -21.58 -19.70
N THR A 138 3.50 -21.30 -19.31
CA THR A 138 3.12 -21.10 -17.91
C THR A 138 3.39 -22.37 -17.11
N ASN A 139 2.99 -23.54 -17.61
CA ASN A 139 3.27 -24.82 -16.96
C ASN A 139 4.77 -25.12 -16.85
N GLU A 140 5.58 -24.77 -17.85
CA GLU A 140 7.04 -24.92 -17.76
C GLU A 140 7.65 -24.00 -16.71
N ILE A 141 7.28 -22.72 -16.70
CA ILE A 141 7.86 -21.76 -15.75
C ILE A 141 7.36 -22.05 -14.34
N PHE A 142 6.05 -22.18 -14.14
CA PHE A 142 5.48 -22.41 -12.81
C PHE A 142 5.88 -23.79 -12.31
N GLY A 143 5.59 -24.84 -13.09
CA GLY A 143 5.92 -26.20 -12.71
C GLY A 143 7.42 -26.39 -12.55
N ASN A 144 8.23 -26.19 -13.58
CA ASN A 144 9.62 -26.63 -13.57
C ASN A 144 10.63 -25.65 -12.98
N LEU A 145 10.29 -24.35 -12.80
CA LEU A 145 11.17 -23.39 -12.12
C LEU A 145 10.66 -23.00 -10.75
N PHE A 146 9.40 -22.58 -10.65
CA PHE A 146 8.90 -21.97 -9.42
C PHE A 146 8.38 -22.99 -8.41
N PHE A 147 7.77 -24.09 -8.83
CA PHE A 147 7.15 -25.04 -7.90
C PHE A 147 7.86 -26.38 -7.79
N ASN A 148 8.69 -26.79 -8.76
CA ASN A 148 9.47 -28.04 -8.67
C ASN A 148 10.92 -27.84 -8.21
N GLN A 149 11.34 -26.60 -7.92
CA GLN A 149 12.68 -26.31 -7.41
C GLN A 149 12.62 -25.56 -6.08
N VAL A 150 13.61 -25.82 -5.23
CA VAL A 150 13.77 -25.09 -3.97
C VAL A 150 14.06 -23.63 -4.29
N ASN A 151 13.11 -22.76 -4.00
CA ASN A 151 13.26 -21.31 -4.14
C ASN A 151 13.14 -20.63 -2.76
N LYS A 152 13.40 -19.33 -2.74
CA LYS A 152 13.32 -18.48 -1.55
C LYS A 152 11.98 -17.75 -1.43
N MET A 153 10.94 -18.23 -2.13
CA MET A 153 9.63 -17.59 -2.15
C MET A 153 9.07 -17.54 -0.74
N LYS A 154 8.71 -16.33 -0.31
CA LYS A 154 8.10 -16.07 1.00
C LYS A 154 6.78 -15.35 0.87
N ASN A 155 6.57 -14.63 -0.24
CA ASN A 155 5.44 -13.75 -0.41
C ASN A 155 4.68 -14.20 -1.65
N PHE A 156 3.38 -14.42 -1.49
CA PHE A 156 2.49 -14.85 -2.56
C PHE A 156 1.38 -13.81 -2.71
N PHE A 157 1.35 -13.16 -3.88
CA PHE A 157 0.44 -12.09 -4.20
C PHE A 157 -0.50 -12.51 -5.33
N PHE A 158 -1.79 -12.36 -5.09
CA PHE A 158 -2.86 -12.60 -6.04
C PHE A 158 -3.72 -11.34 -6.14
N HIS A 159 -3.25 -10.36 -6.90
CA HIS A 159 -3.92 -9.07 -7.05
C HIS A 159 -4.62 -8.95 -8.39
N ILE A 160 -5.94 -8.79 -8.33
CA ILE A 160 -6.78 -8.47 -9.49
C ILE A 160 -7.47 -7.14 -9.24
N ASN A 161 -7.10 -6.14 -10.04
CA ASN A 161 -7.74 -4.84 -10.11
C ASN A 161 -8.33 -4.57 -11.51
N TYR A 162 -9.05 -3.45 -11.64
CA TYR A 162 -9.62 -2.97 -12.90
C TYR A 162 -8.64 -3.03 -14.08
N HIS A 163 -7.43 -2.47 -13.93
CA HIS A 163 -6.44 -2.44 -15.01
C HIS A 163 -5.97 -3.85 -15.40
N THR A 164 -5.67 -4.70 -14.43
CA THR A 164 -5.32 -6.10 -14.71
C THR A 164 -6.48 -6.84 -15.37
N MET A 165 -7.73 -6.51 -15.03
CA MET A 165 -8.90 -7.17 -15.61
C MET A 165 -9.11 -6.80 -17.09
N TYR A 166 -8.90 -5.54 -17.49
CA TYR A 166 -8.89 -5.19 -18.92
C TYR A 166 -7.77 -5.90 -19.66
N LEU A 167 -6.57 -5.98 -19.08
CA LEU A 167 -5.46 -6.75 -19.66
C LEU A 167 -5.81 -8.24 -19.78
N ILE A 168 -6.51 -8.81 -18.79
CA ILE A 168 -6.98 -10.21 -18.80
C ILE A 168 -8.01 -10.44 -19.92
N ASN A 169 -8.99 -9.55 -20.05
CA ASN A 169 -10.09 -9.65 -21.02
C ASN A 169 -9.61 -9.42 -22.46
N ASP A 170 -8.74 -8.44 -22.70
CA ASP A 170 -8.23 -8.14 -24.04
C ASP A 170 -7.28 -9.23 -24.55
N GLU A 171 -6.57 -9.92 -23.65
CA GLU A 171 -5.53 -10.89 -24.01
C GLU A 171 -5.90 -12.38 -23.81
N ASN A 172 -7.15 -12.71 -23.47
CA ASN A 172 -7.65 -14.08 -23.24
C ASN A 172 -6.77 -14.91 -22.30
N ILE A 173 -6.37 -14.32 -21.16
CA ILE A 173 -5.42 -14.93 -20.22
C ILE A 173 -6.01 -16.20 -19.58
N LYS A 174 -5.28 -17.32 -19.67
CA LYS A 174 -5.61 -18.56 -18.95
C LYS A 174 -4.94 -18.64 -17.58
N PHE A 175 -5.76 -18.79 -16.54
CA PHE A 175 -5.28 -19.04 -15.18
C PHE A 175 -4.99 -20.52 -14.93
N VAL A 176 -3.86 -20.80 -14.28
CA VAL A 176 -3.43 -22.15 -13.89
C VAL A 176 -3.52 -22.35 -12.37
N ASP A 177 -3.82 -23.58 -11.95
CA ASP A 177 -3.85 -23.95 -10.54
C ASP A 177 -2.46 -24.35 -10.04
N VAL A 178 -1.81 -23.44 -9.29
CA VAL A 178 -0.49 -23.66 -8.71
C VAL A 178 -0.44 -24.81 -7.72
N THR A 179 -1.58 -25.19 -7.13
CA THR A 179 -1.62 -26.29 -6.16
C THR A 179 -1.42 -27.66 -6.81
N THR A 180 -1.58 -27.75 -8.13
CA THR A 180 -1.44 -29.00 -8.90
C THR A 180 0.01 -29.40 -9.17
N TYR A 181 0.97 -28.48 -9.00
CA TYR A 181 2.38 -28.77 -9.22
C TYR A 181 2.99 -29.58 -8.06
N ASN A 182 3.95 -30.47 -8.37
CA ASN A 182 4.46 -31.45 -7.42
C ASN A 182 5.10 -30.84 -6.16
N GLY A 183 5.88 -29.76 -6.29
CA GLY A 183 6.47 -29.07 -5.14
C GLY A 183 5.65 -27.89 -4.63
N SER A 184 4.37 -27.78 -5.00
CA SER A 184 3.47 -26.75 -4.46
C SER A 184 3.38 -26.80 -2.94
N ILE A 185 3.35 -28.00 -2.35
CA ILE A 185 3.30 -28.20 -0.91
C ILE A 185 4.52 -27.59 -0.22
N ASP A 186 5.72 -27.85 -0.74
CA ASP A 186 6.97 -27.35 -0.15
C ASP A 186 7.02 -25.82 -0.23
N VAL A 187 6.72 -25.25 -1.40
CA VAL A 187 6.70 -23.79 -1.61
C VAL A 187 5.63 -23.12 -0.76
N LEU A 188 4.40 -23.64 -0.74
CA LEU A 188 3.32 -23.06 0.03
C LEU A 188 3.56 -23.18 1.54
N SER A 189 4.29 -24.18 2.02
CA SER A 189 4.60 -24.36 3.45
C SER A 189 5.54 -23.29 4.05
N GLN A 190 6.34 -22.64 3.19
CA GLN A 190 7.33 -21.63 3.59
C GLN A 190 6.84 -20.19 3.46
N ILE A 191 5.68 -19.96 2.83
CA ILE A 191 5.06 -18.63 2.67
C ILE A 191 4.84 -17.97 4.04
N GLN A 192 5.22 -16.70 4.13
CA GLN A 192 5.11 -15.85 5.32
C GLN A 192 4.18 -14.67 5.08
N GLU A 193 4.00 -14.26 3.83
CA GLU A 193 3.06 -13.22 3.42
C GLU A 193 2.16 -13.77 2.33
N PHE A 194 0.86 -13.68 2.57
CA PHE A 194 -0.15 -14.19 1.68
C PHE A 194 -1.21 -13.12 1.48
N ASP A 195 -1.41 -12.73 0.24
CA ASP A 195 -2.20 -11.55 -0.08
C ASP A 195 -3.05 -11.83 -1.33
N ILE A 196 -4.37 -11.71 -1.14
CA ILE A 196 -5.36 -11.84 -2.21
C ILE A 196 -6.19 -10.57 -2.21
N GLU A 197 -6.19 -9.86 -3.35
CA GLU A 197 -7.01 -8.67 -3.54
C GLU A 197 -7.83 -8.71 -4.81
N TYR A 198 -9.10 -8.35 -4.67
CA TYR A 198 -10.11 -8.34 -5.70
C TYR A 198 -10.80 -6.97 -5.73
N HIS A 199 -10.27 -6.04 -6.53
CA HIS A 199 -10.75 -4.66 -6.64
C HIS A 199 -11.63 -4.44 -7.88
N PHE A 200 -12.95 -4.53 -7.71
CA PHE A 200 -13.95 -4.45 -8.80
C PHE A 200 -14.88 -3.23 -8.73
N GLU A 201 -14.60 -2.26 -7.88
CA GLU A 201 -15.53 -1.16 -7.50
C GLU A 201 -15.92 -0.21 -8.65
N GLN A 202 -15.30 -0.31 -9.82
CA GLN A 202 -15.54 0.56 -10.98
C GLN A 202 -16.11 -0.17 -12.21
N PHE A 203 -16.53 -1.43 -12.08
CA PHE A 203 -16.91 -2.27 -13.23
C PHE A 203 -18.43 -2.39 -13.42
N ASP A 204 -18.92 -2.21 -14.65
CA ASP A 204 -20.28 -2.61 -15.05
C ASP A 204 -20.22 -4.06 -15.55
N PHE A 205 -20.82 -4.98 -14.80
CA PHE A 205 -20.75 -6.43 -15.08
C PHE A 205 -21.39 -6.84 -16.40
N ASN A 206 -22.18 -5.97 -17.02
CA ASN A 206 -22.73 -6.22 -18.35
C ASN A 206 -21.64 -6.27 -19.43
N ASP A 207 -20.43 -5.77 -19.14
CA ASP A 207 -19.26 -5.84 -20.03
C ASP A 207 -18.47 -7.16 -19.89
N PHE A 208 -18.90 -8.08 -19.00
CA PHE A 208 -18.22 -9.36 -18.80
C PHE A 208 -18.84 -10.45 -19.68
N ASP A 209 -18.26 -10.66 -20.86
CA ASP A 209 -18.67 -11.72 -21.78
C ASP A 209 -18.35 -13.15 -21.27
N ASN A 210 -17.50 -13.29 -20.23
CA ASN A 210 -16.83 -14.57 -19.93
C ASN A 210 -16.92 -14.99 -18.44
N PHE A 211 -18.15 -15.22 -17.95
CA PHE A 211 -18.45 -15.65 -16.57
C PHE A 211 -17.70 -16.92 -16.10
N ASP A 212 -17.18 -17.72 -17.03
CA ASP A 212 -16.46 -18.96 -16.74
C ASP A 212 -15.08 -18.72 -16.10
N GLU A 213 -14.33 -17.71 -16.53
CA GLU A 213 -13.04 -17.33 -15.94
C GLU A 213 -13.19 -16.87 -14.49
N LEU A 214 -14.29 -16.19 -14.19
CA LEU A 214 -14.60 -15.78 -12.81
C LEU A 214 -14.83 -17.00 -11.90
N ASN A 215 -15.62 -17.97 -12.36
CA ASN A 215 -15.82 -19.23 -11.62
C ASN A 215 -14.51 -19.99 -11.42
N HIS A 216 -13.65 -19.97 -12.44
CA HIS A 216 -12.32 -20.58 -12.34
C HIS A 216 -11.45 -19.87 -11.30
N LEU A 217 -11.41 -18.52 -11.27
CA LEU A 217 -10.70 -17.76 -10.24
C LEU A 217 -11.18 -18.08 -8.81
N ILE A 218 -12.50 -18.21 -8.62
CA ILE A 218 -13.08 -18.63 -7.33
C ILE A 218 -12.58 -20.03 -6.94
N SER A 219 -12.54 -20.97 -7.90
CA SER A 219 -12.03 -22.33 -7.69
C SER A 219 -10.54 -22.33 -7.29
N LEU A 220 -9.72 -21.56 -8.00
CA LEU A 220 -8.30 -21.39 -7.70
C LEU A 220 -8.07 -20.88 -6.28
N THR A 221 -8.82 -19.88 -5.87
CA THR A 221 -8.76 -19.34 -4.50
C THR A 221 -9.14 -20.39 -3.46
N LYS A 222 -10.21 -21.15 -3.68
CA LYS A 222 -10.58 -22.25 -2.77
C LYS A 222 -9.49 -23.31 -2.65
N ASN A 223 -8.89 -23.72 -3.77
CA ASN A 223 -7.81 -24.72 -3.79
C ASN A 223 -6.57 -24.23 -3.06
N LEU A 224 -6.18 -22.98 -3.30
CA LEU A 224 -5.03 -22.36 -2.65
C LEU A 224 -5.22 -22.26 -1.14
N LEU A 225 -6.38 -21.75 -0.68
CA LEU A 225 -6.71 -21.69 0.74
C LEU A 225 -6.74 -23.07 1.39
N THR A 226 -7.30 -24.07 0.69
CA THR A 226 -7.32 -25.46 1.18
C THR A 226 -5.90 -26.02 1.32
N SER A 227 -5.02 -25.74 0.36
CA SER A 227 -3.61 -26.16 0.44
C SER A 227 -2.90 -25.48 1.61
N LEU A 228 -3.14 -24.18 1.84
CA LEU A 228 -2.59 -23.48 3.00
C LEU A 228 -3.06 -24.08 4.33
N ILE A 229 -4.33 -24.50 4.43
CA ILE A 229 -4.87 -25.21 5.61
C ILE A 229 -4.14 -26.52 5.92
N LEU A 230 -3.65 -27.20 4.89
CA LEU A 230 -2.97 -28.48 5.06
C LEU A 230 -1.47 -28.31 5.34
N ASN A 231 -0.86 -27.29 4.74
CA ASN A 231 0.59 -27.26 4.56
C ASN A 231 1.30 -26.06 5.21
N ASN A 232 0.59 -24.98 5.58
CA ASN A 232 1.22 -23.75 6.09
C ASN A 232 0.79 -23.39 7.51
N LYS A 233 1.77 -23.10 8.38
CA LYS A 233 1.57 -22.62 9.76
C LYS A 233 2.47 -21.43 10.12
N ASN A 234 3.03 -20.76 9.12
CA ASN A 234 4.10 -19.78 9.23
C ASN A 234 3.72 -18.40 8.65
N ILE A 235 2.49 -18.21 8.17
CA ILE A 235 2.01 -16.91 7.69
C ILE A 235 2.05 -15.90 8.84
N LYS A 236 2.67 -14.75 8.56
CA LYS A 236 2.81 -13.59 9.45
C LYS A 236 1.98 -12.41 8.97
N CYS A 237 1.85 -12.24 7.65
CA CYS A 237 1.03 -11.22 7.03
C CYS A 237 -0.03 -11.89 6.16
N LEU A 238 -1.30 -11.60 6.43
CA LEU A 238 -2.43 -12.12 5.67
C LEU A 238 -3.31 -10.95 5.26
N CYS A 239 -3.39 -10.68 3.96
CA CYS A 239 -4.29 -9.70 3.37
C CYS A 239 -5.32 -10.43 2.51
N LEU A 240 -6.58 -10.05 2.69
CA LEU A 240 -7.73 -10.66 2.04
C LEU A 240 -8.74 -9.56 1.74
N ASP A 241 -8.54 -8.87 0.62
CA ASP A 241 -9.53 -7.96 0.08
C ASP A 241 -10.44 -8.76 -0.88
N TYR A 242 -11.42 -9.49 -0.32
CA TYR A 242 -12.37 -10.27 -1.12
C TYR A 242 -13.71 -9.53 -1.18
N LYS A 243 -13.89 -8.72 -2.22
CA LYS A 243 -15.17 -8.06 -2.50
C LYS A 243 -16.00 -8.99 -3.39
N PRO A 244 -16.98 -9.72 -2.82
CA PRO A 244 -17.76 -10.66 -3.60
C PRO A 244 -18.56 -9.92 -4.67
N PHE A 245 -18.42 -10.42 -5.89
CA PHE A 245 -19.20 -10.05 -7.07
C PHE A 245 -20.72 -10.22 -6.87
N ILE A 246 -21.13 -11.22 -6.08
CA ILE A 246 -22.49 -11.45 -5.58
C ILE A 246 -22.34 -12.21 -4.24
N PRO A 247 -23.13 -11.95 -3.19
CA PRO A 247 -23.16 -12.79 -1.98
C PRO A 247 -23.71 -14.19 -2.30
N THR A 248 -22.87 -15.08 -2.83
CA THR A 248 -23.21 -16.47 -3.18
C THR A 248 -22.82 -17.45 -2.05
N SER A 249 -23.17 -18.73 -2.22
CA SER A 249 -22.62 -19.82 -1.39
C SER A 249 -21.09 -19.85 -1.36
N ASP A 250 -20.42 -19.40 -2.44
CA ASP A 250 -18.96 -19.45 -2.57
C ASP A 250 -18.27 -18.45 -1.66
N SER A 251 -18.82 -17.23 -1.53
CA SER A 251 -18.31 -16.22 -0.58
C SER A 251 -18.28 -16.78 0.85
N LYS A 252 -19.38 -17.42 1.28
CA LYS A 252 -19.50 -18.06 2.59
C LYS A 252 -18.51 -19.22 2.77
N GLU A 253 -18.19 -19.94 1.70
CA GLU A 253 -17.23 -21.03 1.73
C GLU A 253 -15.80 -20.50 1.83
N ILE A 254 -15.44 -19.51 1.02
CA ILE A 254 -14.14 -18.83 1.06
C ILE A 254 -13.90 -18.28 2.47
N MET A 255 -14.83 -17.53 3.05
CA MET A 255 -14.69 -17.00 4.41
C MET A 255 -14.50 -18.08 5.48
N LYS A 256 -15.11 -19.26 5.31
CA LYS A 256 -14.88 -20.42 6.20
C LYS A 256 -13.46 -20.99 6.03
N LEU A 257 -12.98 -21.11 4.80
CA LEU A 257 -11.61 -21.54 4.53
C LEU A 257 -10.62 -20.53 5.11
N LEU A 258 -10.87 -19.23 4.93
CA LEU A 258 -10.05 -18.15 5.48
C LEU A 258 -9.98 -18.19 7.01
N SER A 259 -11.11 -18.38 7.67
CA SER A 259 -11.14 -18.52 9.14
C SER A 259 -10.23 -19.66 9.61
N LYS A 260 -10.26 -20.80 8.92
CA LYS A 260 -9.37 -21.93 9.20
C LYS A 260 -7.91 -21.63 8.90
N VAL A 261 -7.61 -20.89 7.83
CA VAL A 261 -6.24 -20.45 7.52
C VAL A 261 -5.69 -19.61 8.67
N ILE A 262 -6.48 -18.72 9.26
CA ILE A 262 -6.07 -17.90 10.41
C ILE A 262 -5.84 -18.76 11.66
N GLU A 263 -6.80 -19.63 12.00
CA GLU A 263 -6.77 -20.47 13.21
C GLU A 263 -5.50 -21.31 13.37
N GLN A 264 -4.98 -21.82 12.26
CA GLN A 264 -3.82 -22.71 12.27
C GLN A 264 -2.47 -21.99 12.34
N GLN A 265 -2.42 -20.67 12.12
CA GLN A 265 -1.16 -19.94 12.14
C GLN A 265 -0.60 -19.87 13.55
N LYS A 266 0.73 -19.92 13.67
CA LYS A 266 1.40 -19.87 14.98
C LYS A 266 1.73 -18.45 15.45
N ASN A 267 1.87 -17.52 14.52
CA ASN A 267 2.40 -16.19 14.80
C ASN A 267 1.95 -15.17 13.74
N LEU A 268 0.65 -15.13 13.47
CA LEU A 268 0.07 -14.12 12.58
C LEU A 268 0.20 -12.74 13.24
N LYS A 269 0.84 -11.79 12.56
CA LYS A 269 1.14 -10.45 13.06
C LYS A 269 0.26 -9.38 12.43
N THR A 270 0.01 -9.52 11.13
CA THR A 270 -0.75 -8.57 10.33
C THR A 270 -1.93 -9.30 9.72
N LEU A 271 -3.11 -8.72 9.90
CA LEU A 271 -4.33 -9.20 9.29
C LEU A 271 -5.10 -8.03 8.68
N ASP A 272 -5.34 -8.12 7.39
CA ASP A 272 -6.16 -7.19 6.62
C ASP A 272 -7.29 -7.96 5.95
N ILE A 273 -8.53 -7.57 6.25
CA ILE A 273 -9.72 -8.24 5.76
C ILE A 273 -10.77 -7.23 5.36
N SER A 274 -11.23 -7.36 4.12
CA SER A 274 -12.48 -6.77 3.65
C SER A 274 -13.53 -7.86 3.41
N ASP A 275 -14.77 -7.60 3.84
CA ASP A 275 -15.93 -8.43 3.51
C ASP A 275 -17.18 -7.54 3.39
N PHE A 276 -17.79 -7.54 2.20
CA PHE A 276 -19.05 -6.83 1.91
C PHE A 276 -20.29 -7.72 2.05
N THR A 277 -20.16 -8.99 2.46
CA THR A 277 -21.35 -9.84 2.60
C THR A 277 -22.15 -9.50 3.86
N ASP A 278 -23.41 -9.08 3.67
CA ASP A 278 -24.41 -8.85 4.72
C ASP A 278 -24.68 -10.09 5.62
N SER A 279 -24.11 -11.26 5.29
CA SER A 279 -24.43 -12.54 5.94
C SER A 279 -23.35 -13.10 6.86
N PHE A 280 -22.17 -12.47 6.93
CA PHE A 280 -21.08 -12.94 7.77
C PHE A 280 -21.00 -12.14 9.07
N THR A 281 -21.61 -12.71 10.10
CA THR A 281 -21.65 -12.11 11.43
C THR A 281 -20.30 -12.32 12.12
N TYR A 282 -19.76 -11.27 12.74
CA TYR A 282 -18.67 -11.30 13.74
C TYR A 282 -18.55 -12.62 14.52
N LYS A 283 -19.68 -13.17 14.97
CA LYS A 283 -19.74 -14.45 15.71
C LYS A 283 -19.02 -15.63 15.05
N ARG A 284 -18.98 -15.71 13.72
CA ARG A 284 -18.30 -16.79 13.01
C ARG A 284 -16.80 -16.57 12.89
N PHE A 285 -16.38 -15.31 12.88
CA PHE A 285 -15.00 -14.91 12.66
C PHE A 285 -14.22 -14.66 13.95
N HIS A 286 -14.94 -14.29 15.00
CA HIS A 286 -14.37 -14.03 16.31
C HIS A 286 -13.51 -15.19 16.83
N PRO A 287 -13.96 -16.47 16.78
CA PRO A 287 -13.15 -17.59 17.25
C PRO A 287 -11.80 -17.73 16.54
N SER A 288 -11.73 -17.44 15.24
CA SER A 288 -10.48 -17.53 14.49
C SER A 288 -9.52 -16.40 14.87
N LEU A 289 -10.02 -15.17 15.02
CA LEU A 289 -9.21 -14.02 15.43
C LEU A 289 -8.57 -14.20 16.81
N ILE A 290 -9.34 -14.68 17.80
CA ILE A 290 -8.82 -14.83 19.16
C ILE A 290 -7.74 -15.90 19.28
N THR A 291 -7.61 -16.83 18.32
CA THR A 291 -6.46 -17.75 18.28
C THR A 291 -5.13 -17.01 18.14
N GLN A 292 -5.16 -15.81 17.57
CA GLN A 292 -4.00 -14.96 17.33
C GLN A 292 -3.90 -13.78 18.32
N ALA A 293 -4.67 -13.81 19.41
CA ALA A 293 -4.75 -12.72 20.40
C ALA A 293 -3.40 -12.28 21.01
N HIS A 294 -2.41 -13.16 21.01
CA HIS A 294 -1.10 -12.95 21.63
C HIS A 294 0.03 -12.67 20.61
N CYS A 295 -0.28 -12.57 19.34
CA CYS A 295 0.70 -12.34 18.26
C CYS A 295 0.26 -11.25 17.28
N LEU A 296 -1.05 -11.04 17.10
CA LEU A 296 -1.57 -10.05 16.17
C LEU A 296 -1.27 -8.63 16.67
N THR A 297 -0.51 -7.88 15.85
CA THR A 297 -0.06 -6.51 16.13
C THR A 297 -0.74 -5.47 15.24
N PHE A 298 -1.22 -5.87 14.07
CA PHE A 298 -1.92 -5.02 13.11
C PHE A 298 -3.24 -5.68 12.69
N LEU A 299 -4.32 -4.89 12.69
CA LEU A 299 -5.64 -5.31 12.23
C LEU A 299 -6.32 -4.22 11.40
N ARG A 300 -6.63 -4.52 10.14
CA ARG A 300 -7.54 -3.74 9.30
C ARG A 300 -8.85 -4.50 9.14
N LEU A 301 -9.97 -3.85 9.46
CA LEU A 301 -11.31 -4.45 9.38
C LEU A 301 -12.21 -3.63 8.46
N GLU A 302 -12.60 -4.23 7.35
CA GLU A 302 -13.54 -3.65 6.39
C GLU A 302 -14.76 -4.56 6.23
N PHE A 303 -15.50 -4.78 7.32
CA PHE A 303 -16.80 -5.47 7.30
C PHE A 303 -17.73 -4.98 8.41
N GLN A 304 -19.01 -5.36 8.32
CA GLN A 304 -20.05 -4.97 9.27
C GLN A 304 -19.86 -5.65 10.64
N ILE A 305 -19.52 -4.85 11.67
CA ILE A 305 -19.41 -5.28 13.07
C ILE A 305 -20.14 -4.29 13.97
N THR A 306 -20.77 -4.78 15.04
CA THR A 306 -21.44 -3.89 16.00
C THR A 306 -20.42 -3.27 16.95
N ILE A 307 -20.67 -2.06 17.43
CA ILE A 307 -19.75 -1.33 18.33
C ILE A 307 -19.32 -2.17 19.54
N ASP A 308 -20.25 -2.88 20.18
CA ASP A 308 -19.95 -3.72 21.35
C ASP A 308 -18.99 -4.87 20.99
N HIS A 309 -19.29 -5.61 19.92
CA HIS A 309 -18.45 -6.74 19.50
C HIS A 309 -17.05 -6.27 19.08
N PHE A 310 -16.96 -5.12 18.41
CA PHE A 310 -15.69 -4.52 18.03
C PHE A 310 -14.79 -4.24 19.23
N PHE A 311 -15.31 -3.59 20.26
CA PHE A 311 -14.48 -3.29 21.43
C PHE A 311 -14.18 -4.51 22.29
N LEU A 312 -15.08 -5.49 22.36
CA LEU A 312 -14.80 -6.78 22.99
C LEU A 312 -13.63 -7.49 22.30
N LEU A 313 -13.59 -7.47 20.96
CA LEU A 313 -12.49 -8.02 20.19
C LEU A 313 -11.16 -7.31 20.50
N ILE A 314 -11.14 -5.97 20.50
CA ILE A 314 -9.91 -5.21 20.83
C ILE A 314 -9.39 -5.57 22.23
N LEU A 315 -10.28 -5.74 23.21
CA LEU A 315 -9.90 -6.13 24.58
C LEU A 315 -9.22 -7.50 24.62
N GLU A 316 -9.61 -8.42 23.74
CA GLU A 316 -9.06 -9.77 23.69
C GLU A 316 -7.74 -9.85 22.94
N LEU A 317 -7.52 -8.98 21.93
CA LEU A 317 -6.29 -8.89 21.14
C LEU A 317 -5.18 -8.14 21.90
N LYS A 318 -4.54 -8.82 22.86
CA LYS A 318 -3.59 -8.25 23.83
C LYS A 318 -2.34 -7.60 23.23
N CYS A 319 -1.90 -8.05 22.06
CA CYS A 319 -0.72 -7.54 21.36
C CYS A 319 -1.03 -6.51 20.28
N LEU A 320 -2.31 -6.12 20.12
CA LEU A 320 -2.72 -5.21 19.06
C LEU A 320 -2.15 -3.81 19.32
N GLU A 321 -1.33 -3.33 18.38
CA GLU A 321 -0.71 -2.00 18.43
C GLU A 321 -1.27 -1.08 17.33
N THR A 322 -1.75 -1.63 16.22
CA THR A 322 -2.24 -0.86 15.07
C THR A 322 -3.64 -1.30 14.68
N ILE A 323 -4.53 -0.32 14.49
CA ILE A 323 -5.87 -0.55 13.94
C ILE A 323 -6.16 0.38 12.79
N GLU A 324 -6.74 -0.18 11.72
CA GLU A 324 -7.25 0.55 10.58
C GLU A 324 -8.73 0.26 10.37
N LEU A 325 -9.52 1.33 10.24
CA LEU A 325 -10.98 1.28 10.14
C LEU A 325 -11.50 2.02 8.89
N PRO A 326 -11.52 1.32 7.74
CA PRO A 326 -12.17 1.80 6.52
C PRO A 326 -13.70 1.96 6.65
N ILE A 327 -14.32 1.12 7.49
CA ILE A 327 -15.76 1.10 7.77
C ILE A 327 -15.97 1.18 9.29
N VAL A 328 -16.89 2.03 9.74
CA VAL A 328 -17.17 2.18 11.18
C VAL A 328 -18.10 1.08 11.68
N PRO A 329 -17.79 0.48 12.86
CA PRO A 329 -18.76 -0.32 13.60
C PRO A 329 -20.08 0.43 13.86
N TYR A 330 -21.22 -0.23 13.66
CA TYR A 330 -22.53 0.39 13.78
C TYR A 330 -23.25 -0.01 15.06
N GLN A 331 -24.22 0.79 15.49
CA GLN A 331 -25.10 0.44 16.60
C GLN A 331 -26.25 -0.46 16.11
N ASP A 332 -26.51 -1.57 16.83
CA ASP A 332 -27.44 -2.66 16.46
C ASP A 332 -28.75 -2.20 15.78
N TYR A 333 -28.79 -2.21 14.44
CA TYR A 333 -30.01 -2.16 13.64
C TYR A 333 -29.84 -3.00 12.36
N LEU A 334 -29.73 -4.33 12.52
CA LEU A 334 -30.12 -5.21 11.42
C LEU A 334 -31.64 -5.32 11.46
N VAL A 335 -32.31 -4.54 10.60
CA VAL A 335 -33.66 -4.88 10.16
C VAL A 335 -33.48 -6.05 9.21
N ASP A 336 -33.74 -7.27 9.69
CA ASP A 336 -33.97 -8.40 8.79
C ASP A 336 -35.14 -8.01 7.88
N ASN A 337 -34.87 -7.79 6.59
CA ASN A 337 -35.91 -7.58 5.58
C ASN A 337 -36.65 -8.88 5.23
N ASP A 338 -36.28 -10.01 5.86
CA ASP A 338 -37.06 -11.22 5.83
C ASP A 338 -38.04 -11.22 7.00
N ASN A 339 -39.32 -11.16 6.66
CA ASN A 339 -40.47 -11.34 7.55
C ASN A 339 -40.45 -12.69 8.27
N ASN A 340 -39.55 -12.88 9.24
CA ASN A 340 -39.67 -13.88 10.27
C ASN A 340 -39.02 -13.34 11.54
N ASN A 341 -39.88 -13.08 12.53
CA ASN A 341 -39.52 -12.68 13.89
C ASN A 341 -38.49 -13.65 14.51
N HIS A 342 -37.22 -13.37 14.30
CA HIS A 342 -36.20 -13.61 15.31
C HIS A 342 -35.83 -12.25 15.87
N ILE A 343 -36.66 -11.80 16.83
CA ILE A 343 -36.16 -10.99 17.94
C ILE A 343 -34.91 -11.72 18.39
N LEU A 344 -33.73 -11.14 18.14
CA LEU A 344 -32.50 -11.56 18.81
C LEU A 344 -32.88 -11.63 20.28
N THR A 345 -33.01 -12.85 20.78
CA THR A 345 -33.32 -13.10 22.17
C THR A 345 -32.32 -12.27 22.95
N LYS A 346 -32.82 -11.54 23.95
CA LYS A 346 -32.02 -10.97 25.04
C LYS A 346 -31.30 -12.11 25.78
N GLU A 347 -30.46 -12.86 25.10
CA GLU A 347 -29.52 -13.78 25.70
C GLU A 347 -28.39 -12.91 26.23
N ASP A 348 -28.53 -12.43 27.46
CA ASP A 348 -27.46 -12.13 28.42
C ASP A 348 -26.09 -11.70 27.86
N LYS A 349 -26.08 -10.77 26.89
CA LYS A 349 -24.85 -10.33 26.24
C LYS A 349 -24.09 -9.41 27.18
N ILE A 350 -22.90 -9.84 27.57
CA ILE A 350 -21.87 -8.93 28.07
C ILE A 350 -21.68 -7.86 26.99
N THR A 351 -22.02 -6.61 27.29
CA THR A 351 -21.78 -5.46 26.42
C THR A 351 -20.47 -4.82 26.81
N PHE A 352 -19.85 -4.06 25.89
CA PHE A 352 -18.67 -3.28 26.25
C PHE A 352 -19.01 -2.27 27.35
N GLU A 353 -20.23 -1.73 27.31
CA GLU A 353 -20.74 -0.83 28.36
C GLU A 353 -20.81 -1.49 29.75
N SER A 354 -21.19 -2.76 29.84
CA SER A 354 -21.26 -3.46 31.13
C SER A 354 -19.87 -3.80 31.69
N ILE A 355 -18.90 -4.11 30.83
CA ILE A 355 -17.50 -4.32 31.23
C ILE A 355 -16.85 -3.00 31.69
N SER A 356 -16.98 -1.94 30.88
CA SER A 356 -16.34 -0.64 31.12
C SER A 356 -16.81 0.03 32.41
N LYS A 357 -18.05 -0.20 32.85
CA LYS A 357 -18.54 0.30 34.15
C LYS A 357 -17.84 -0.32 35.35
N ASN A 358 -17.31 -1.54 35.21
CA ASN A 358 -16.79 -2.33 36.32
C ASN A 358 -15.27 -2.53 36.28
N THR A 359 -14.60 -2.08 35.22
CA THR A 359 -13.17 -2.29 35.01
C THR A 359 -12.53 -1.08 34.33
N ILE A 360 -11.28 -0.78 34.69
CA ILE A 360 -10.48 0.21 33.97
C ILE A 360 -10.05 -0.44 32.66
N ILE A 361 -10.61 0.05 31.56
CA ILE A 361 -10.26 -0.42 30.23
C ILE A 361 -9.04 0.35 29.73
N LYS A 362 -8.09 -0.40 29.16
CA LYS A 362 -6.94 0.16 28.47
C LYS A 362 -6.65 -0.61 27.20
N PHE A 363 -6.48 0.11 26.10
CA PHE A 363 -5.97 -0.42 24.83
C PHE A 363 -4.47 -0.13 24.71
N ASN A 364 -3.72 -1.02 24.05
CA ASN A 364 -2.29 -0.85 23.79
C ASN A 364 -2.01 -0.28 22.39
N LEU A 365 -2.98 0.44 21.82
CA LEU A 365 -2.88 0.97 20.46
C LEU A 365 -1.87 2.11 20.40
N LYS A 366 -0.92 2.01 19.48
CA LYS A 366 0.03 3.06 19.10
C LYS A 366 -0.40 3.78 17.83
N ASN A 367 -1.02 3.06 16.89
CA ASN A 367 -1.38 3.58 15.58
C ASN A 367 -2.89 3.42 15.35
N ILE A 368 -3.56 4.53 15.06
CA ILE A 368 -4.99 4.56 14.76
C ILE A 368 -5.21 5.23 13.40
N PHE A 369 -5.70 4.44 12.45
CA PHE A 369 -6.03 4.89 11.10
C PHE A 369 -7.55 4.87 10.91
N PHE A 370 -8.17 6.05 11.02
CA PHE A 370 -9.63 6.25 10.92
C PHE A 370 -9.96 6.92 9.57
N LEU A 371 -9.78 6.12 8.51
CA LEU A 371 -9.85 6.53 7.12
C LEU A 371 -11.21 6.11 6.54
N PRO A 372 -12.11 7.02 6.15
CA PRO A 372 -13.34 6.64 5.47
C PRO A 372 -13.00 6.14 4.08
N LYS A 373 -13.62 5.02 3.71
CA LYS A 373 -13.63 4.57 2.33
C LYS A 373 -14.60 5.39 1.47
N ASP A 374 -14.30 5.52 0.18
CA ASP A 374 -15.22 6.13 -0.79
C ASP A 374 -16.59 5.45 -0.75
N GLY A 375 -17.65 6.26 -0.72
CA GLY A 375 -19.03 5.79 -0.53
C GLY A 375 -19.46 5.53 0.93
N TYR A 376 -18.52 5.38 1.88
CA TYR A 376 -18.78 5.11 3.30
C TYR A 376 -18.20 6.19 4.21
N PRO A 377 -18.76 7.41 4.22
CA PRO A 377 -18.20 8.49 4.99
C PRO A 377 -18.43 8.28 6.51
N HIS A 378 -17.37 8.45 7.29
CA HIS A 378 -17.37 8.44 8.76
C HIS A 378 -18.10 9.66 9.34
N ARG A 379 -19.43 9.70 9.22
CA ARG A 379 -20.28 10.86 9.56
C ARG A 379 -21.41 10.55 10.52
N SER A 380 -21.49 9.32 11.01
CA SER A 380 -22.51 8.89 11.95
C SER A 380 -22.12 9.22 13.39
N ASP A 381 -23.11 9.31 14.28
CA ASP A 381 -22.87 9.35 15.73
C ASP A 381 -22.07 8.12 16.21
N ASP A 382 -22.21 6.99 15.52
CA ASP A 382 -21.42 5.77 15.74
C ASP A 382 -19.93 6.01 15.44
N SER A 383 -19.61 6.70 14.34
CA SER A 383 -18.24 7.10 13.99
C SER A 383 -17.62 7.91 15.11
N TYR A 384 -18.42 8.83 15.65
CA TYR A 384 -18.00 9.67 16.76
C TYR A 384 -17.69 8.84 18.01
N LYS A 385 -18.63 7.96 18.38
CA LYS A 385 -18.54 7.14 19.59
C LYS A 385 -17.35 6.18 19.52
N VAL A 386 -17.11 5.56 18.36
CA VAL A 386 -16.00 4.63 18.17
C VAL A 386 -14.65 5.33 18.34
N LEU A 387 -14.44 6.45 17.64
CA LEU A 387 -13.19 7.20 17.73
C LEU A 387 -12.94 7.73 19.15
N GLN A 388 -13.98 8.25 19.82
CA GLN A 388 -13.86 8.74 21.19
C GLN A 388 -13.34 7.65 22.14
N ILE A 389 -13.97 6.47 22.12
CA ILE A 389 -13.61 5.35 23.00
C ILE A 389 -12.19 4.86 22.70
N LEU A 390 -11.80 4.76 21.42
CA LEU A 390 -10.43 4.38 21.04
C LEU A 390 -9.39 5.34 21.64
N LEU A 391 -9.60 6.65 21.52
CA LEU A 391 -8.67 7.67 22.04
C LEU A 391 -8.60 7.67 23.58
N GLU A 392 -9.76 7.60 24.24
CA GLU A 392 -9.85 7.59 25.70
C GLU A 392 -9.24 6.33 26.31
N CYS A 393 -9.51 5.16 25.73
CA CYS A 393 -9.03 3.88 26.25
C CYS A 393 -7.56 3.61 25.89
N SER A 394 -7.03 4.15 24.80
CA SER A 394 -5.61 3.99 24.46
C SER A 394 -4.70 4.79 25.40
N ASN A 395 -5.15 5.99 25.81
CA ASN A 395 -4.55 6.80 26.88
C ASN A 395 -3.01 6.89 26.83
N LYS A 396 -2.51 7.88 26.08
CA LYS A 396 -1.11 8.29 25.90
C LYS A 396 -0.22 7.31 25.14
N SER A 397 -0.72 6.14 24.76
CA SER A 397 0.04 5.18 23.93
C SER A 397 0.04 5.55 22.45
N VAL A 398 -0.94 6.33 21.99
CA VAL A 398 -1.07 6.69 20.56
C VAL A 398 0.08 7.61 20.15
N GLU A 399 0.82 7.16 19.16
CA GLU A 399 1.96 7.84 18.50
C GLU A 399 1.56 8.31 17.10
N THR A 400 0.72 7.53 16.40
CA THR A 400 0.27 7.83 15.04
C THR A 400 -1.25 7.92 14.97
N LEU A 401 -1.76 9.03 14.42
CA LEU A 401 -3.19 9.26 14.25
C LEU A 401 -3.49 9.79 12.85
N THR A 402 -4.36 9.09 12.13
CA THR A 402 -4.95 9.57 10.87
C THR A 402 -6.46 9.65 10.99
N VAL A 403 -7.04 10.84 10.80
CA VAL A 403 -8.49 11.08 10.93
C VAL A 403 -8.97 12.02 9.85
N PHE A 404 -9.87 11.53 9.00
CA PHE A 404 -10.38 12.29 7.84
C PHE A 404 -11.77 12.93 8.07
N SER A 405 -12.36 12.75 9.25
CA SER A 405 -13.55 13.51 9.66
C SER A 405 -13.44 13.93 11.12
N LEU A 406 -12.87 15.12 11.37
CA LEU A 406 -12.86 15.73 12.70
C LEU A 406 -14.10 16.60 12.91
N SER A 407 -14.97 16.17 13.81
CA SER A 407 -15.84 17.12 14.50
C SER A 407 -14.99 17.96 15.46
N ASN A 408 -15.33 19.24 15.63
CA ASN A 408 -14.64 20.15 16.57
C ASN A 408 -14.58 19.62 18.01
N ASN A 409 -15.47 18.69 18.36
CA ASN A 409 -15.58 18.14 19.70
C ASN A 409 -14.44 17.17 20.06
N PHE A 410 -13.69 16.65 19.09
CA PHE A 410 -12.62 15.67 19.35
C PHE A 410 -11.29 16.25 19.78
N ILE A 411 -11.04 17.50 19.42
CA ILE A 411 -9.72 18.08 19.62
C ILE A 411 -9.33 18.15 21.10
N PRO A 412 -10.21 18.57 22.03
CA PRO A 412 -9.92 18.45 23.46
C PRO A 412 -9.63 17.01 23.90
N THR A 413 -10.36 16.03 23.36
CA THR A 413 -10.16 14.60 23.66
C THR A 413 -8.80 14.11 23.19
N ILE A 414 -8.35 14.50 21.99
CA ILE A 414 -7.03 14.14 21.47
C ILE A 414 -5.94 14.81 22.31
N SER A 415 -6.02 16.12 22.55
CA SER A 415 -5.02 16.85 23.35
C SER A 415 -4.89 16.27 24.77
N LEU A 416 -6.00 15.88 25.39
CA LEU A 416 -6.00 15.33 26.75
C LEU A 416 -5.47 13.89 26.80
N ASN A 417 -5.96 13.02 25.91
CA ASN A 417 -5.73 11.59 26.01
C ASN A 417 -4.54 11.10 25.18
N CYS A 418 -4.13 11.83 24.13
CA CYS A 418 -3.09 11.41 23.19
C CYS A 418 -1.99 12.48 22.97
N PRO A 419 -1.36 13.02 24.04
CA PRO A 419 -0.34 14.08 23.92
C PRO A 419 0.99 13.62 23.28
N ASN A 420 1.20 12.31 23.13
CA ASN A 420 2.45 11.73 22.63
C ASN A 420 2.44 11.51 21.10
N ILE A 421 1.42 11.99 20.39
CA ILE A 421 1.36 11.86 18.93
C ILE A 421 2.58 12.52 18.29
N THR A 422 3.27 11.74 17.46
CA THR A 422 4.42 12.12 16.63
C THR A 422 4.03 12.21 15.16
N HIS A 423 3.02 11.46 14.71
CA HIS A 423 2.55 11.43 13.33
C HIS A 423 1.05 11.74 13.27
N LEU A 424 0.69 12.81 12.58
CA LEU A 424 -0.68 13.31 12.51
C LEU A 424 -1.11 13.60 11.07
N SER A 425 -2.19 12.98 10.63
CA SER A 425 -2.80 13.22 9.32
C SER A 425 -4.26 13.59 9.48
N LEU A 426 -4.65 14.77 8.97
CA LEU A 426 -5.98 15.34 9.16
C LEU A 426 -6.55 15.94 7.88
N ILE A 427 -7.87 15.81 7.73
CA ILE A 427 -8.64 16.67 6.81
C ILE A 427 -9.13 17.90 7.57
N ILE A 428 -8.79 19.07 7.05
CA ILE A 428 -9.21 20.37 7.57
C ILE A 428 -10.28 20.99 6.67
N ASP A 429 -11.15 21.80 7.28
CA ASP A 429 -12.13 22.67 6.64
C ASP A 429 -12.24 24.00 7.40
N ASN A 430 -12.98 24.97 6.86
CA ASN A 430 -13.13 26.28 7.50
C ASN A 430 -13.82 26.21 8.87
N ASN A 431 -14.57 25.14 9.17
CA ASN A 431 -15.27 24.99 10.43
C ASN A 431 -14.36 24.41 11.52
N ASN A 432 -13.36 23.60 11.15
CA ASN A 432 -12.50 22.90 12.09
C ASN A 432 -11.06 23.44 12.18
N LEU A 433 -10.67 24.35 11.28
CA LEU A 433 -9.31 24.88 11.17
C LEU A 433 -8.76 25.40 12.49
N ILE A 434 -9.45 26.34 13.16
CA ILE A 434 -8.95 26.94 14.41
C ILE A 434 -8.74 25.88 15.49
N SER A 435 -9.65 24.91 15.59
CA SER A 435 -9.52 23.83 16.54
C SER A 435 -8.30 22.97 16.18
N CYS A 436 -8.10 22.62 14.91
CA CYS A 436 -6.96 21.82 14.46
C CYS A 436 -5.63 22.52 14.73
N LEU A 437 -5.58 23.84 14.58
CA LEU A 437 -4.40 24.64 14.91
C LEU A 437 -4.07 24.57 16.41
N ARG A 438 -5.08 24.61 17.27
CA ARG A 438 -4.87 24.40 18.72
C ARG A 438 -4.33 23.01 19.02
N LEU A 439 -4.87 21.98 18.38
CA LEU A 439 -4.36 20.61 18.52
C LEU A 439 -2.87 20.53 18.15
N ILE A 440 -2.48 21.08 17.00
CA ILE A 440 -1.09 21.06 16.54
C ILE A 440 -0.17 21.73 17.56
N SER A 441 -0.61 22.83 18.19
CA SER A 441 0.15 23.49 19.25
C SER A 441 0.32 22.64 20.52
N ASP A 442 -0.67 21.83 20.85
CA ASP A 442 -0.64 21.00 22.06
C ASP A 442 0.30 19.79 21.90
N LEU A 443 0.52 19.33 20.66
CA LEU A 443 1.33 18.17 20.32
C LEU A 443 2.82 18.51 20.21
N GLN A 444 3.48 18.67 21.35
CA GLN A 444 4.88 19.11 21.43
C GLN A 444 5.88 18.14 20.78
N ASN A 445 5.53 16.86 20.64
CA ASN A 445 6.37 15.82 20.05
C ASN A 445 6.10 15.57 18.55
N LEU A 446 5.24 16.37 17.92
CA LEU A 446 4.85 16.18 16.53
C LEU A 446 6.06 16.25 15.59
N TYR A 447 6.30 15.16 14.88
CA TYR A 447 7.43 14.96 13.97
C TYR A 447 7.01 15.02 12.50
N HIS A 448 5.83 14.46 12.18
CA HIS A 448 5.26 14.42 10.83
C HIS A 448 3.81 14.89 10.84
N LEU A 449 3.51 15.90 10.02
CA LEU A 449 2.18 16.45 9.83
C LEU A 449 1.74 16.36 8.36
N LYS A 450 0.59 15.70 8.11
CA LYS A 450 -0.11 15.72 6.82
C LYS A 450 -1.42 16.47 6.96
N LEU A 451 -1.66 17.44 6.07
CA LEU A 451 -2.89 18.23 6.06
C LEU A 451 -3.52 18.25 4.67
N LYS A 452 -4.80 17.89 4.59
CA LYS A 452 -5.61 17.92 3.36
C LYS A 452 -6.84 18.80 3.52
N ALA A 453 -7.18 19.56 2.47
CA ALA A 453 -8.44 20.29 2.44
C ALA A 453 -9.61 19.34 2.17
N SER A 454 -10.73 19.56 2.85
CA SER A 454 -11.99 18.89 2.54
C SER A 454 -12.47 19.29 1.13
N GLU A 455 -12.79 18.31 0.30
CA GLU A 455 -13.30 18.54 -1.07
C GLU A 455 -14.82 18.84 -1.11
N LYS A 456 -15.51 18.84 0.03
CA LYS A 456 -16.98 18.91 0.06
C LYS A 456 -17.53 20.34 0.12
N PRO A 457 -18.55 20.68 -0.69
CA PRO A 457 -19.28 21.93 -0.52
C PRO A 457 -20.12 21.86 0.77
N PRO A 458 -20.23 22.96 1.53
CA PRO A 458 -21.29 23.06 2.52
C PRO A 458 -22.66 22.99 1.80
N ILE A 459 -23.63 22.34 2.45
CA ILE A 459 -24.93 21.91 1.90
C ILE A 459 -25.80 23.06 1.32
N ASN A 460 -25.37 24.32 1.34
CA ASN A 460 -26.21 25.48 1.00
C ASN A 460 -25.56 26.57 0.13
N THR A 461 -24.62 26.26 -0.76
CA THR A 461 -24.11 27.25 -1.72
C THR A 461 -23.98 26.70 -3.13
N SER A 462 -24.36 27.52 -4.11
CA SER A 462 -24.44 27.24 -5.55
C SER A 462 -23.22 26.53 -6.14
N LEU A 463 -23.52 25.70 -7.15
CA LEU A 463 -22.74 24.66 -7.84
C LEU A 463 -21.38 25.03 -8.49
N ASN A 464 -20.77 26.19 -8.26
CA ASN A 464 -19.56 26.58 -9.03
C ASN A 464 -18.28 26.89 -8.25
N ASP A 465 -18.30 26.92 -6.91
CA ASP A 465 -17.08 27.14 -6.14
C ASP A 465 -16.65 25.82 -5.48
N LYS A 466 -15.67 25.14 -6.07
CA LYS A 466 -14.84 24.20 -5.30
C LYS A 466 -14.13 25.04 -4.23
N TYR A 467 -14.66 25.06 -3.01
CA TYR A 467 -14.06 25.78 -1.88
C TYR A 467 -12.81 25.03 -1.41
N HIS A 468 -11.75 25.08 -2.21
CA HIS A 468 -10.43 24.75 -1.72
C HIS A 468 -10.03 25.75 -0.63
N ILE A 469 -9.44 25.25 0.46
CA ILE A 469 -8.93 26.10 1.54
C ILE A 469 -7.68 26.79 1.01
N TYR A 470 -7.82 28.09 0.71
CA TYR A 470 -6.68 28.95 0.46
C TYR A 470 -6.05 29.34 1.79
N PHE A 471 -4.75 29.11 1.91
CA PHE A 471 -3.92 29.69 2.96
C PHE A 471 -3.79 31.18 2.75
N ASN A 472 -4.83 31.96 3.04
CA ASN A 472 -4.64 33.40 3.12
C ASN A 472 -3.63 33.73 4.24
N GLU A 473 -3.06 34.92 4.20
CA GLU A 473 -2.01 35.33 5.13
C GLU A 473 -2.37 35.03 6.59
N ASN A 474 -3.59 35.36 7.05
CA ASN A 474 -4.03 35.14 8.43
C ASN A 474 -3.96 33.66 8.84
N ILE A 475 -4.41 32.75 7.98
CA ILE A 475 -4.36 31.30 8.26
C ILE A 475 -2.92 30.79 8.32
N ILE A 476 -2.03 31.32 7.47
CA ILE A 476 -0.59 31.00 7.52
C ILE A 476 0.01 31.46 8.84
N TRP A 477 -0.29 32.69 9.26
CA TRP A 477 0.19 33.22 10.53
C TRP A 477 -0.22 32.32 11.69
N ASP A 478 -1.49 31.93 11.72
CA ASP A 478 -1.99 31.05 12.76
C ASP A 478 -1.32 29.67 12.68
N LEU A 479 -1.22 29.06 11.48
CA LEU A 479 -0.57 27.75 11.32
C LEU A 479 0.89 27.78 11.76
N VAL A 480 1.68 28.73 11.28
CA VAL A 480 3.12 28.77 11.57
C VAL A 480 3.40 29.01 13.05
N ASN A 481 2.55 29.79 13.73
CA ASN A 481 2.71 30.04 15.16
C ASN A 481 2.41 28.80 16.02
N GLN A 482 1.57 27.89 15.53
CA GLN A 482 1.23 26.66 16.26
C GLN A 482 2.12 25.47 15.89
N ILE A 483 2.89 25.52 14.79
CA ILE A 483 3.77 24.42 14.41
C ILE A 483 4.88 24.22 15.46
N PRO A 484 5.01 23.02 16.04
CA PRO A 484 6.06 22.73 16.99
C PRO A 484 7.42 22.62 16.31
N ILE A 485 8.49 22.99 17.03
CA ILE A 485 9.86 23.01 16.49
C ILE A 485 10.42 21.61 16.17
N THR A 486 9.77 20.58 16.73
CA THR A 486 10.05 19.15 16.54
C THR A 486 9.66 18.65 15.15
N LEU A 487 8.78 19.36 14.44
CA LEU A 487 8.31 18.97 13.11
C LEU A 487 9.46 18.88 12.10
N LYS A 488 9.55 17.75 11.40
CA LYS A 488 10.56 17.47 10.36
C LYS A 488 9.96 17.17 9.00
N ILE A 489 8.76 16.60 8.96
CA ILE A 489 8.10 16.21 7.71
C ILE A 489 6.76 16.92 7.63
N LEU A 490 6.52 17.61 6.52
CA LEU A 490 5.31 18.36 6.27
C LEU A 490 4.76 18.02 4.89
N GLU A 491 3.54 17.49 4.85
CA GLU A 491 2.84 17.19 3.61
C GLU A 491 1.56 18.02 3.49
N PHE A 492 1.38 18.64 2.33
CA PHE A 492 0.22 19.48 2.03
C PHE A 492 -0.55 18.97 0.82
N ASP A 493 -1.85 18.75 1.02
CA ASP A 493 -2.87 18.74 -0.05
C ASP A 493 -3.79 19.96 0.13
N LEU A 494 -3.20 21.14 -0.03
CA LEU A 494 -3.81 22.43 0.25
C LEU A 494 -3.37 23.46 -0.79
N LEU A 495 -4.14 24.54 -0.97
CA LEU A 495 -3.77 25.63 -1.86
C LEU A 495 -2.94 26.67 -1.11
N ILE A 496 -1.68 26.81 -1.53
CA ILE A 496 -0.74 27.81 -1.04
C ILE A 496 -0.08 28.50 -2.24
N SER A 497 -0.04 29.83 -2.25
CA SER A 497 0.69 30.57 -3.28
C SER A 497 2.20 30.62 -2.97
N SER A 498 3.02 30.95 -3.98
CA SER A 498 4.48 31.03 -3.78
C SER A 498 4.91 32.10 -2.77
N ASN A 499 4.20 33.24 -2.71
CA ASN A 499 4.46 34.30 -1.73
C ASN A 499 4.13 33.83 -0.30
N GLU A 500 2.98 33.19 -0.16
CA GLU A 500 2.52 32.59 1.09
C GLU A 500 3.47 31.49 1.58
N LEU A 501 3.93 30.62 0.68
CA LEU A 501 4.94 29.60 0.95
C LEU A 501 6.27 30.22 1.38
N LYS A 502 6.67 31.33 0.76
CA LYS A 502 7.89 32.07 1.12
C LYS A 502 7.82 32.59 2.55
N ILE A 503 6.72 33.26 2.90
CA ILE A 503 6.48 33.77 4.26
C ILE A 503 6.48 32.60 5.25
N PHE A 504 5.77 31.52 4.91
CA PHE A 504 5.70 30.31 5.72
C PHE A 504 7.10 29.73 5.98
N LEU A 505 7.84 29.34 4.94
CA LEU A 505 9.08 28.56 5.06
C LEU A 505 10.29 29.40 5.50
N LEU A 506 10.47 30.60 4.92
CA LEU A 506 11.69 31.37 5.13
C LEU A 506 11.57 32.31 6.32
N GLU A 507 10.44 33.02 6.44
CA GLU A 507 10.32 34.14 7.38
C GLU A 507 9.81 33.73 8.76
N LYS A 508 8.91 32.74 8.83
CA LYS A 508 8.14 32.47 10.06
C LYS A 508 8.32 31.08 10.63
N CYS A 509 8.45 30.05 9.80
CA CYS A 509 8.58 28.68 10.28
C CYS A 509 9.87 28.51 11.09
N ARG A 510 9.69 28.08 12.34
CA ARG A 510 10.79 27.77 13.26
C ARG A 510 11.27 26.33 13.13
N ALA A 511 10.40 25.46 12.63
CA ALA A 511 10.75 24.07 12.38
C ALA A 511 11.78 23.97 11.25
N SER A 512 12.78 23.12 11.47
CA SER A 512 13.80 22.82 10.47
C SER A 512 13.38 21.55 9.74
N LEU A 513 12.64 21.73 8.66
CA LEU A 513 12.02 20.67 7.87
C LEU A 513 13.09 19.93 7.06
N ASN A 514 12.98 18.60 7.07
CA ASN A 514 13.82 17.67 6.33
C ASN A 514 13.11 17.18 5.07
N GLU A 515 11.79 17.09 5.10
CA GLU A 515 10.96 16.65 3.97
C GLU A 515 9.73 17.54 3.82
N ILE A 516 9.44 17.90 2.57
CA ILE A 516 8.26 18.65 2.17
C ILE A 516 7.60 17.89 1.03
N ALA A 517 6.31 17.61 1.14
CA ALA A 517 5.54 17.00 0.05
C ALA A 517 4.34 17.87 -0.33
N PHE A 518 4.12 18.05 -1.62
CA PHE A 518 2.93 18.68 -2.17
C PHE A 518 2.13 17.68 -2.99
N HIS A 519 0.88 17.46 -2.58
CA HIS A 519 -0.06 16.52 -3.20
C HIS A 519 -1.05 17.20 -4.14
N ASN A 520 -1.32 18.49 -3.91
CA ASN A 520 -2.32 19.22 -4.66
C ASN A 520 -1.85 19.53 -6.10
N LYS A 521 -2.69 19.20 -7.08
CA LYS A 521 -2.39 19.31 -8.52
C LYS A 521 -2.47 20.74 -9.05
N ASP A 522 -3.30 21.59 -8.43
CA ASP A 522 -3.89 22.72 -9.15
C ASP A 522 -3.02 23.99 -9.14
N LEU A 523 -1.87 24.05 -8.44
CA LEU A 523 -1.20 25.34 -8.20
C LEU A 523 0.35 25.34 -8.03
N ILE A 524 1.05 24.22 -8.19
CA ILE A 524 2.52 24.23 -8.09
C ILE A 524 3.13 24.86 -9.36
N THR A 525 3.76 26.01 -9.19
CA THR A 525 4.43 26.75 -10.29
C THR A 525 5.94 26.86 -10.05
N HIS A 526 6.70 27.26 -11.06
CA HIS A 526 8.14 27.50 -10.95
C HIS A 526 8.55 28.46 -9.82
N HIS A 527 7.68 29.41 -9.45
CA HIS A 527 7.93 30.28 -8.30
C HIS A 527 7.98 29.53 -6.97
N HIS A 528 7.25 28.42 -6.82
CA HIS A 528 7.32 27.58 -5.63
C HIS A 528 8.67 26.84 -5.56
N PHE A 529 9.16 26.30 -6.68
CA PHE A 529 10.49 25.67 -6.72
C PHE A 529 11.61 26.64 -6.36
N LYS A 530 11.52 27.91 -6.79
CA LYS A 530 12.48 28.94 -6.39
C LYS A 530 12.48 29.18 -4.88
N VAL A 531 11.31 29.21 -4.24
CA VAL A 531 11.19 29.34 -2.78
C VAL A 531 11.77 28.11 -2.07
N LEU A 532 11.55 26.91 -2.59
CA LEU A 532 12.12 25.68 -2.03
C LEU A 532 13.64 25.62 -2.16
N LEU A 533 14.19 26.05 -3.30
CA LEU A 533 15.63 26.17 -3.50
C LEU A 533 16.23 27.19 -2.51
N GLU A 534 15.60 28.35 -2.37
CA GLU A 534 16.00 29.37 -1.39
C GLU A 534 15.96 28.81 0.05
N TYR A 535 14.94 28.00 0.38
CA TYR A 535 14.87 27.31 1.67
C TYR A 535 15.99 26.30 1.87
N PHE A 536 16.25 25.47 0.86
CA PHE A 536 17.34 24.48 0.87
C PHE A 536 18.68 25.16 1.12
N GLU A 537 18.98 26.24 0.40
CA GLU A 537 20.24 26.99 0.54
C GLU A 537 20.39 27.65 1.92
N GLN A 538 19.32 28.30 2.41
CA GLN A 538 19.35 29.06 3.66
C GLN A 538 19.32 28.16 4.90
N ARG A 539 18.46 27.12 4.91
CA ARG A 539 18.24 26.29 6.09
C ARG A 539 19.08 25.02 6.10
N LYS A 540 19.49 24.51 4.93
CA LYS A 540 20.35 23.31 4.75
C LYS A 540 19.83 22.03 5.40
N SER A 541 18.57 22.01 5.84
CA SER A 541 17.93 20.87 6.47
C SER A 541 17.13 20.01 5.50
N LEU A 542 16.60 20.59 4.41
CA LEU A 542 15.83 19.86 3.42
C LEU A 542 16.68 18.75 2.77
N ARG A 543 16.14 17.54 2.73
CA ARG A 543 16.77 16.31 2.20
C ARG A 543 15.91 15.65 1.13
N LYS A 544 14.59 15.78 1.25
CA LYS A 544 13.64 15.17 0.34
C LYS A 544 12.55 16.18 -0.04
N PHE A 545 12.18 16.20 -1.30
CA PHE A 545 11.04 16.97 -1.79
C PHE A 545 10.20 16.11 -2.70
N SER A 546 8.90 16.01 -2.39
CA SER A 546 7.98 15.18 -3.14
C SER A 546 6.89 16.03 -3.80
N PHE A 547 6.69 15.87 -5.09
CA PHE A 547 5.57 16.48 -5.82
C PHE A 547 5.20 15.58 -6.99
N ASN A 548 3.93 15.55 -7.38
CA ASN A 548 3.51 14.65 -8.45
C ASN A 548 3.94 15.22 -9.81
N SER A 549 4.87 14.51 -10.43
CA SER A 549 5.61 14.89 -11.63
C SER A 549 4.79 14.79 -12.92
N ASN A 550 3.67 14.04 -12.90
CA ASN A 550 2.75 13.98 -14.03
C ASN A 550 2.19 15.37 -14.40
N TYR A 551 2.25 16.34 -13.47
CA TYR A 551 1.76 17.71 -13.65
C TYR A 551 2.75 18.63 -14.39
N LEU A 552 3.97 18.17 -14.68
CA LEU A 552 4.89 18.91 -15.55
C LEU A 552 4.46 18.87 -17.03
N ASN A 553 3.59 17.93 -17.39
CA ASN A 553 3.10 17.72 -18.76
C ASN A 553 1.81 18.47 -19.10
N ASP A 554 1.11 19.04 -18.10
CA ASP A 554 -0.09 19.82 -18.35
C ASP A 554 0.28 21.20 -18.92
N ASP A 555 -0.50 21.68 -19.89
CA ASP A 555 -0.30 22.92 -20.64
C ASP A 555 -0.12 24.19 -19.78
N TYR A 556 -0.27 24.14 -18.46
CA TYR A 556 0.04 25.23 -17.53
C TYR A 556 1.52 25.64 -17.48
N PHE A 557 2.45 24.75 -17.82
CA PHE A 557 3.87 25.14 -18.02
C PHE A 557 4.12 25.79 -19.40
N LEU A 558 3.19 25.63 -20.36
CA LEU A 558 3.32 26.07 -21.75
C LEU A 558 2.39 27.25 -22.11
N SER A 559 1.37 27.54 -21.30
CA SER A 559 0.30 28.50 -21.63
C SER A 559 0.22 29.66 -20.63
N ASN A 560 1.22 30.54 -20.66
CA ASN A 560 0.97 31.95 -20.36
C ASN A 560 1.88 32.87 -21.18
N ASN A 561 1.47 33.06 -22.43
CA ASN A 561 1.63 34.25 -23.28
C ASN A 561 2.99 34.99 -23.28
N ASN A 562 3.73 34.80 -24.38
CA ASN A 562 4.51 35.82 -25.11
C ASN A 562 5.41 36.74 -24.26
N SER A 563 6.28 36.16 -23.43
CA SER A 563 7.45 36.89 -22.93
C SER A 563 8.66 35.97 -22.78
N ILE A 564 9.83 36.48 -23.12
CA ILE A 564 11.12 35.81 -23.38
C ILE A 564 11.73 35.09 -22.13
N ASN A 565 10.95 34.81 -21.08
CA ASN A 565 11.43 34.22 -19.81
C ASN A 565 11.16 32.71 -19.66
N GLU A 566 10.74 32.02 -20.73
CA GLU A 566 10.31 30.61 -20.74
C GLU A 566 11.40 29.58 -20.38
N TYR A 567 12.68 29.96 -20.30
CA TYR A 567 13.77 29.06 -19.88
C TYR A 567 13.97 28.97 -18.36
N SER A 568 13.53 29.96 -17.59
CA SER A 568 13.88 30.08 -16.15
C SER A 568 13.17 29.08 -15.22
N GLY A 569 12.04 28.53 -15.65
CA GLY A 569 11.23 27.61 -14.84
C GLY A 569 11.82 26.20 -14.78
N TYR A 570 12.31 25.70 -15.91
CA TYR A 570 13.04 24.43 -15.99
C TYR A 570 14.39 24.52 -15.30
N ASP A 571 15.09 25.66 -15.42
CA ASP A 571 16.37 25.88 -14.75
C ASP A 571 16.24 25.73 -13.22
N SER A 572 15.18 26.28 -12.63
CA SER A 572 14.97 26.23 -11.16
C SER A 572 14.63 24.82 -10.67
N LEU A 573 13.83 24.06 -11.43
CA LEU A 573 13.52 22.66 -11.11
C LEU A 573 14.75 21.76 -11.32
N GLU A 574 15.49 21.95 -12.41
CA GLU A 574 16.70 21.18 -12.69
C GLU A 574 17.79 21.47 -11.64
N GLU A 575 17.94 22.72 -11.22
CA GLU A 575 18.83 23.11 -10.14
C GLU A 575 18.39 22.51 -8.79
N LEU A 576 17.09 22.48 -8.52
CA LEU A 576 16.52 21.79 -7.35
C LEU A 576 16.83 20.28 -7.39
N MET A 577 16.61 19.62 -8.53
CA MET A 577 16.91 18.20 -8.74
C MET A 577 18.40 17.86 -8.62
N ARG A 578 19.28 18.78 -8.98
CA ARG A 578 20.74 18.62 -8.77
C ARG A 578 21.16 18.85 -7.32
N SER A 579 20.39 19.63 -6.57
CA SER A 579 20.76 20.11 -5.23
C SER A 579 20.16 19.28 -4.11
N ILE A 580 18.91 18.85 -4.24
CA ILE A 580 18.22 18.03 -3.24
C ILE A 580 18.58 16.55 -3.50
N PRO A 581 19.04 15.81 -2.45
CA PRO A 581 19.43 14.41 -2.58
C PRO A 581 18.34 13.47 -3.14
N ASP A 582 17.07 13.76 -2.84
CA ASP A 582 15.95 12.90 -3.20
C ASP A 582 14.72 13.72 -3.64
N ILE A 583 14.26 13.48 -4.87
CA ILE A 583 13.05 14.07 -5.44
C ILE A 583 12.20 12.96 -6.06
N THR A 584 10.97 12.79 -5.56
CA THR A 584 10.08 11.69 -5.94
C THR A 584 8.64 12.15 -6.10
N ASP A 585 7.80 11.32 -6.73
CA ASP A 585 6.36 11.48 -6.59
C ASP A 585 5.94 11.21 -5.14
N PRO A 586 5.00 11.97 -4.57
CA PRO A 586 4.45 11.68 -3.26
C PRO A 586 3.62 10.41 -3.34
N ILE A 587 3.72 9.57 -2.31
CA ILE A 587 2.78 8.48 -2.06
C ILE A 587 1.38 9.10 -1.85
N ASP A 588 0.30 8.48 -2.33
CA ASP A 588 -1.05 9.03 -2.19
C ASP A 588 -1.36 9.55 -0.77
N PHE A 589 -1.93 10.76 -0.66
CA PHE A 589 -2.21 11.40 0.63
C PHE A 589 -3.06 10.53 1.57
N ILE A 590 -3.95 9.71 0.99
CA ILE A 590 -4.86 8.82 1.71
C ILE A 590 -4.10 7.69 2.39
N ASN A 591 -2.91 7.32 1.89
CA ASN A 591 -2.12 6.26 2.49
C ASN A 591 -1.70 6.67 3.91
N PRO A 592 -2.03 5.86 4.92
CA PRO A 592 -1.62 6.13 6.28
C PRO A 592 -0.09 6.13 6.43
N PHE A 593 0.39 6.59 7.58
CA PHE A 593 1.79 6.49 7.94
C PHE A 593 2.18 5.03 8.18
N TYR A 594 2.32 4.25 7.11
CA TYR A 594 3.07 3.01 7.20
C TYR A 594 4.53 3.42 7.34
N GLU A 595 5.07 3.30 8.55
CA GLU A 595 6.53 3.33 8.72
C GLU A 595 7.09 2.15 7.91
N TYR A 596 7.90 2.47 6.89
CA TYR A 596 8.71 1.50 6.15
C TYR A 596 9.94 1.09 6.97
#